data_AF-A0A5J4RTX9-F1
#
_entry.id   AF-A0A5J4RTX9-F1
#
_cell.length_a   1.000
_cell.length_b   1.000
_cell.length_c   1.000
_cell.angle_alpha   90.00
_cell.angle_beta   90.00
_cell.angle_gamma   90.00
#
_symmetry.space_group_name_H-M   'P 1'
#
loop_
_entity.id
_entity.type
_entity.pdbx_description
1 polymer ?
#
loop_
_entity_poly.entity_id
_entity_poly.type
_entity_poly.pdbx_seq_one_letter_code
_entity_poly.pdbx_strand_id
1 'polypeptide(L)'
;MKRVQGTEGFAPIECINPQTNKWAARWAEESNEGKTDEDGKPLSGVSYMEETFDHEPTWNEVSERVTEARKEQYQLRSDGLYISVQKYRARDQAEKADNAEAEWLEELQAIELEYPKP
;
A
#
# COMPACT_ATOMS: atom_id res chain seq x y z
N MET A 1 -4.56 -7.77 -5.47
CA MET A 1 -4.40 -7.09 -4.18
C MET A 1 -5.22 -5.82 -4.13
N LYS A 2 -5.92 -5.61 -3.02
CA LYS A 2 -6.72 -4.40 -2.76
C LYS A 2 -6.68 -4.07 -1.27
N ARG A 3 -6.83 -2.79 -0.91
CA ARG A 3 -7.15 -2.39 0.45
C ARG A 3 -8.66 -2.54 0.65
N VAL A 4 -9.07 -3.19 1.73
CA VAL A 4 -10.48 -3.46 2.06
C VAL A 4 -10.79 -3.00 3.47
N GLN A 5 -12.01 -2.51 3.69
CA GLN A 5 -12.53 -2.23 5.02
C GLN A 5 -13.00 -3.53 5.67
N GLY A 6 -12.65 -3.72 6.94
CA GLY A 6 -13.04 -4.87 7.73
C GLY A 6 -13.10 -4.57 9.23
N THR A 7 -13.11 -5.63 10.02
CA THR A 7 -13.19 -5.59 11.49
C THR A 7 -11.85 -5.95 12.11
N GLU A 8 -11.58 -5.43 13.31
CA GLU A 8 -10.43 -5.85 14.11
C GLU A 8 -10.47 -7.36 14.39
N GLY A 9 -9.30 -7.97 14.60
CA GLY A 9 -9.18 -9.38 14.92
C GLY A 9 -9.40 -10.34 13.74
N PHE A 10 -9.15 -9.88 12.50
CA PHE A 10 -9.22 -10.74 11.32
C PHE A 10 -8.17 -11.87 11.39
N ALA A 11 -8.50 -13.02 10.81
CA ALA A 11 -7.52 -14.09 10.61
C ALA A 11 -6.56 -13.69 9.47
N PRO A 12 -5.24 -13.71 9.69
CA PRO A 12 -4.26 -13.34 8.65
C PRO A 12 -4.32 -14.22 7.41
N ILE A 13 -4.70 -15.50 7.57
CA ILE A 13 -4.97 -16.45 6.49
C ILE A 13 -6.30 -17.13 6.81
N GLU A 14 -7.23 -17.15 5.85
CA GLU A 14 -8.56 -17.72 6.04
C GLU A 14 -9.08 -18.38 4.75
N CYS A 15 -9.73 -19.54 4.88
CA CYS A 15 -10.48 -20.14 3.78
C CYS A 15 -11.81 -19.40 3.59
N ILE A 16 -11.95 -18.68 2.48
CA ILE A 16 -13.13 -17.86 2.17
C ILE A 16 -14.16 -18.60 1.30
N ASN A 17 -13.74 -19.64 0.58
CA ASN A 17 -14.66 -20.52 -0.13
C ASN A 17 -14.08 -21.94 -0.24
N PRO A 18 -14.57 -22.91 0.56
CA PRO A 18 -14.07 -24.27 0.54
C PRO A 18 -14.47 -25.05 -0.72
N GLN A 19 -15.55 -24.68 -1.41
CA GLN A 19 -15.98 -25.35 -2.66
C GLN A 19 -15.03 -25.05 -3.81
N THR A 20 -14.47 -23.84 -3.84
CA THR A 20 -13.53 -23.39 -4.87
C THR A 20 -12.09 -23.31 -4.37
N ASN A 21 -11.82 -23.83 -3.18
CA ASN A 21 -10.52 -23.74 -2.48
C ASN A 21 -9.93 -22.32 -2.46
N LYS A 22 -10.76 -21.29 -2.26
CA LYS A 22 -10.30 -19.91 -2.21
C LYS A 22 -9.92 -19.52 -0.79
N TRP A 23 -8.75 -18.90 -0.67
CA TRP A 23 -8.21 -18.41 0.59
C TRP A 23 -7.90 -16.93 0.47
N ALA A 24 -8.03 -16.21 1.57
CA ALA A 24 -7.61 -14.82 1.69
C ALA A 24 -6.42 -14.73 2.62
N ALA A 25 -5.39 -13.98 2.20
CA ALA A 25 -4.36 -13.49 3.11
C ALA A 25 -4.54 -11.98 3.32
N ARG A 26 -4.37 -11.53 4.56
CA ARG A 26 -4.63 -10.15 4.99
C ARG A 26 -3.48 -9.60 5.82
N TRP A 27 -3.07 -8.35 5.55
CA TRP A 27 -1.94 -7.71 6.22
C TRP A 27 -2.06 -6.18 6.23
N ALA A 28 -1.13 -5.50 6.90
CA ALA A 28 -1.06 -4.03 6.99
C ALA A 28 -2.38 -3.40 7.48
N GLU A 29 -2.84 -3.88 8.63
CA GLU A 29 -3.97 -3.34 9.38
C GLU A 29 -3.76 -1.87 9.73
N GLU A 30 -4.80 -1.08 9.53
CA GLU A 30 -4.81 0.34 9.81
C GLU A 30 -6.16 0.74 10.41
N SER A 31 -6.14 1.44 11.54
CA SER A 31 -7.39 1.95 12.13
C SER A 31 -8.08 2.93 11.19
N ASN A 32 -9.41 2.80 11.11
CA ASN A 32 -10.28 3.76 10.43
C ASN A 32 -10.79 4.86 11.36
N GLU A 33 -10.40 4.86 12.64
CA GLU A 33 -10.80 5.89 13.59
C GLU A 33 -10.39 7.29 13.08
N GLY A 34 -11.36 8.21 13.04
CA GLY A 34 -11.14 9.57 12.54
C GLY A 34 -11.03 9.69 11.02
N LYS A 35 -11.19 8.60 10.25
CA LYS A 35 -11.18 8.65 8.78
C LYS A 35 -12.59 8.71 8.20
N THR A 36 -12.70 9.26 7.00
CA THR A 36 -13.94 9.35 6.24
C THR A 36 -13.78 8.75 4.85
N ASP A 37 -14.87 8.24 4.29
CA ASP A 37 -14.93 7.80 2.89
C ASP A 37 -14.99 8.99 1.92
N GLU A 38 -15.07 8.71 0.62
CA GLU A 38 -15.16 9.74 -0.43
C GLU A 38 -16.43 10.61 -0.32
N ASP A 39 -17.47 10.12 0.35
CA ASP A 39 -18.72 10.85 0.63
C ASP A 39 -18.65 11.64 1.95
N GLY A 40 -17.52 11.59 2.68
CA GLY A 40 -17.35 12.22 3.98
C GLY A 40 -17.99 11.46 5.15
N LYS A 41 -18.42 10.20 4.95
CA LYS A 41 -18.99 9.36 6.02
C LYS A 41 -17.87 8.74 6.83
N PRO A 42 -18.00 8.68 8.17
CA PRO A 42 -16.98 8.07 9.02
C PRO A 42 -16.81 6.58 8.68
N LEU A 43 -15.57 6.18 8.45
CA LEU A 43 -15.20 4.79 8.31
C LEU A 43 -15.16 4.15 9.70
N SER A 44 -15.61 2.90 9.80
CA SER A 44 -15.57 2.12 11.03
C SER A 44 -14.61 0.94 10.92
N GLY A 45 -14.11 0.46 12.05
CA GLY A 45 -13.24 -0.70 12.13
C GLY A 45 -11.84 -0.43 11.63
N VAL A 46 -11.31 -1.34 10.82
CA VAL A 46 -9.94 -1.28 10.28
C VAL A 46 -9.94 -1.48 8.78
N SER A 47 -8.86 -1.08 8.14
CA SER A 47 -8.58 -1.39 6.74
C SER A 47 -7.31 -2.23 6.65
N TYR A 48 -7.31 -3.24 5.79
CA TYR A 48 -6.14 -4.09 5.55
C TYR A 48 -5.98 -4.35 4.06
N MET A 49 -4.76 -4.70 3.65
CA MET A 49 -4.49 -5.24 2.33
C MET A 49 -4.99 -6.69 2.30
N GLU A 50 -5.64 -7.07 1.20
CA GLU A 50 -6.15 -8.41 0.97
C GLU A 50 -5.72 -8.92 -0.42
N GLU A 51 -5.32 -10.19 -0.46
CA GLU A 51 -5.10 -10.95 -1.69
C GLU A 51 -5.77 -12.32 -1.62
N THR A 52 -6.30 -12.79 -2.74
CA THR A 52 -6.96 -14.08 -2.86
C THR A 52 -6.06 -15.12 -3.52
N PHE A 53 -5.99 -16.30 -2.92
CA PHE A 53 -5.25 -17.47 -3.38
C PHE A 53 -6.23 -18.58 -3.77
N ASP A 54 -5.82 -19.47 -4.68
CA ASP A 54 -6.60 -20.65 -5.11
C ASP A 54 -6.21 -21.95 -4.37
N HIS A 55 -5.43 -21.79 -3.30
CA HIS A 55 -5.01 -22.81 -2.35
C HIS A 55 -4.72 -22.14 -1.00
N GLU A 56 -4.54 -22.96 0.06
CA GLU A 56 -4.06 -22.46 1.35
C GLU A 56 -2.62 -21.96 1.18
N PRO A 57 -2.37 -20.64 1.27
CA PRO A 57 -1.06 -20.10 0.94
C PRO A 57 -0.05 -20.44 2.02
N THR A 58 1.19 -20.71 1.59
CA THR A 58 2.31 -20.85 2.51
C THR A 58 2.77 -19.48 3.02
N TRP A 59 3.46 -19.46 4.16
CA TRP A 59 4.07 -18.23 4.69
C TRP A 59 5.02 -17.55 3.71
N ASN A 60 5.73 -18.32 2.88
CA ASN A 60 6.63 -17.77 1.87
C ASN A 60 5.86 -17.04 0.77
N GLU A 61 4.78 -17.64 0.26
CA GLU A 61 3.94 -17.01 -0.77
C GLU A 61 3.29 -15.71 -0.25
N VAL A 62 2.84 -15.70 1.01
CA VAL A 62 2.34 -14.48 1.64
C VAL A 62 3.46 -13.45 1.78
N SER A 63 4.64 -13.84 2.27
CA SER A 63 5.79 -12.94 2.44
C SER A 63 6.26 -12.32 1.12
N GLU A 64 6.37 -13.11 0.06
CA GLU A 64 6.69 -12.63 -1.29
C GLU A 64 5.61 -11.65 -1.77
N ARG A 65 4.33 -11.97 -1.56
CA ARG A 65 3.24 -11.08 -1.98
C ARG A 65 3.25 -9.75 -1.21
N VAL A 66 3.54 -9.77 0.09
CA VAL A 66 3.69 -8.56 0.92
C VAL A 66 4.89 -7.73 0.46
N THR A 67 5.99 -8.39 0.10
CA THR A 67 7.21 -7.74 -0.41
C THR A 67 6.93 -7.00 -1.72
N GLU A 68 6.28 -7.67 -2.68
CA GLU A 68 5.88 -7.05 -3.95
C GLU A 68 4.84 -5.93 -3.74
N ALA A 69 3.86 -6.13 -2.86
CA ALA A 69 2.87 -5.11 -2.49
C ALA A 69 3.53 -3.78 -2.10
N ARG A 70 4.53 -3.91 -1.24
CA ARG A 70 5.15 -2.77 -0.61
C ARG A 70 6.07 -2.06 -1.60
N LYS A 71 6.78 -2.80 -2.45
CA LYS A 71 7.52 -2.25 -3.58
C LYS A 71 6.62 -1.48 -4.55
N GLU A 72 5.45 -2.02 -4.93
CA GLU A 72 4.47 -1.32 -5.77
C GLU A 72 3.98 -0.01 -5.10
N GLN A 73 3.67 -0.04 -3.81
CA GLN A 73 3.24 1.15 -3.06
C GLN A 73 4.31 2.25 -3.03
N TYR A 74 5.56 1.87 -2.80
CA TYR A 74 6.69 2.78 -2.81
C TYR A 74 6.90 3.44 -4.18
N GLN A 75 6.80 2.66 -5.26
CA GLN A 75 6.89 3.19 -6.62
C GLN A 75 5.78 4.21 -6.91
N LEU A 76 4.54 3.90 -6.56
CA LEU A 76 3.41 4.83 -6.72
C LEU A 76 3.59 6.13 -5.93
N ARG A 77 4.11 6.06 -4.70
CA ARG A 77 4.42 7.24 -3.89
C ARG A 77 5.53 8.09 -4.53
N SER A 78 6.61 7.45 -4.99
CA SER A 78 7.70 8.11 -5.70
C SER A 78 7.20 8.84 -6.96
N ASP A 79 6.37 8.18 -7.78
CA ASP A 79 5.76 8.79 -8.98
C ASP A 79 4.89 10.00 -8.63
N GLY A 80 4.12 9.92 -7.54
CA GLY A 80 3.30 11.03 -7.04
C GLY A 80 4.14 12.25 -6.63
N LEU A 81 5.28 12.03 -5.97
CA LEU A 81 6.23 13.08 -5.62
C LEU A 81 6.85 13.70 -6.88
N TYR A 82 7.29 12.88 -7.83
CA TYR A 82 7.83 13.36 -9.10
C TYR A 82 6.82 14.22 -9.88
N ILE A 83 5.56 13.80 -9.96
CA ILE A 83 4.48 14.60 -10.57
C ILE A 83 4.33 15.95 -9.85
N SER A 84 4.48 15.98 -8.53
CA SER A 84 4.41 17.21 -7.74
C SER A 84 5.58 18.14 -8.05
N VAL A 85 6.81 17.62 -8.17
CA VAL A 85 7.98 18.37 -8.64
C VAL A 85 7.70 19.03 -9.99
N GLN A 86 7.20 18.26 -10.97
CA GLN A 86 6.87 18.80 -12.30
C GLN A 86 5.79 19.90 -12.23
N LYS A 87 4.76 19.72 -11.41
CA LYS A 87 3.70 20.72 -11.21
C LYS A 87 4.21 22.02 -10.59
N TYR A 88 5.13 21.93 -9.62
CA TYR A 88 5.70 23.13 -8.98
C TYR A 88 6.62 23.87 -9.93
N ARG A 89 7.47 23.16 -10.69
CA ARG A 89 8.32 23.75 -11.73
C ARG A 89 7.50 24.46 -12.80
N ALA A 90 6.40 23.86 -13.26
CA ALA A 90 5.51 24.47 -14.25
C ALA A 90 4.75 25.72 -13.76
N ARG A 91 4.75 25.98 -12.45
CA ARG A 91 4.10 27.15 -11.81
C ARG A 91 5.11 28.18 -11.29
N ASP A 92 6.39 28.04 -11.66
CA ASP A 92 7.50 28.86 -11.16
C ASP A 92 7.62 28.88 -9.62
N GLN A 93 7.19 27.80 -8.96
CA GLN A 93 7.26 27.64 -7.50
C GLN A 93 8.56 26.93 -7.10
N ALA A 94 9.70 27.59 -7.31
CA ALA A 94 11.04 27.01 -7.15
C ALA A 94 11.26 26.34 -5.78
N GLU A 95 11.00 27.04 -4.68
CA GLU A 95 11.19 26.49 -3.33
C GLU A 95 10.36 25.22 -3.07
N LYS A 96 9.12 25.16 -3.59
CA LYS A 96 8.28 23.96 -3.47
C LYS A 96 8.77 22.83 -4.36
N ALA A 97 9.31 23.15 -5.53
CA ALA A 97 9.90 22.15 -6.42
C ALA A 97 11.15 21.54 -5.79
N ASP A 98 12.04 22.36 -5.22
CA ASP A 98 13.27 21.91 -4.58
C ASP A 98 12.97 21.03 -3.35
N ASN A 99 12.01 21.43 -2.51
CA ASN A 99 11.58 20.62 -1.38
C ASN A 99 10.97 19.28 -1.82
N ALA A 100 10.09 19.28 -2.82
CA ALA A 100 9.49 18.04 -3.33
C ALA A 100 10.53 17.14 -4.03
N GLU A 101 11.57 17.72 -4.63
CA GLU A 101 12.68 16.96 -5.25
C GLU A 101 13.55 16.31 -4.18
N ALA A 102 13.84 17.00 -3.08
CA ALA A 102 14.53 16.41 -1.94
C ALA A 102 13.73 15.24 -1.35
N GLU A 103 12.43 15.41 -1.11
CA GLU A 103 11.54 14.34 -0.65
C GLU A 103 11.52 13.14 -1.62
N TRP A 104 11.47 13.40 -2.92
CA TRP A 104 11.49 12.35 -3.94
C TRP A 104 12.81 11.57 -3.94
N LEU A 105 13.95 12.26 -3.80
CA LEU A 105 15.27 11.63 -3.74
C LEU A 105 15.45 10.79 -2.47
N GLU A 106 15.00 11.27 -1.32
CA GLU A 106 14.98 10.49 -0.07
C GLU A 106 14.14 9.23 -0.22
N GLU A 107 12.96 9.33 -0.84
CA GLU A 107 12.11 8.17 -1.10
C GLU A 107 12.79 7.16 -2.03
N LEU A 108 13.44 7.61 -3.10
CA LEU A 108 14.19 6.72 -4.00
C LEU A 108 15.32 5.98 -3.28
N GLN A 109 16.04 6.66 -2.39
CA GLN A 109 17.09 6.04 -1.58
C GLN A 109 16.53 5.00 -0.61
N ALA A 110 15.40 5.28 0.04
CA ALA A 110 14.72 4.33 0.91
C ALA A 110 14.29 3.06 0.16
N ILE A 111 13.76 3.23 -1.06
CA ILE A 111 13.37 2.13 -1.94
C ILE A 111 14.58 1.27 -2.31
N GLU A 112 15.69 1.89 -2.71
CA GLU A 112 16.90 1.16 -3.11
C GLU A 112 17.56 0.43 -1.94
N LEU A 113 17.47 0.97 -0.73
CA LEU A 113 17.97 0.32 0.48
C LEU A 113 17.12 -0.91 0.86
N GLU A 114 15.79 -0.80 0.76
CA GLU A 114 14.87 -1.87 1.13
C GLU A 114 14.72 -2.94 0.04
N TYR A 115 14.80 -2.52 -1.23
CA TYR A 115 14.69 -3.35 -2.42
C TYR A 115 15.89 -3.12 -3.35
N PRO A 116 17.08 -3.60 -2.98
CA PRO A 116 18.27 -3.41 -3.79
C PRO A 116 18.08 -4.03 -5.18
N LYS A 117 18.52 -3.32 -6.22
CA LYS A 117 18.55 -3.85 -7.58
C LYS A 117 19.53 -5.05 -7.60
N PRO A 118 19.19 -6.13 -8.34
CA PRO A 118 20.06 -7.30 -8.48
C PRO A 118 21.40 -6.98 -9.15
#